data_AF-A0A7V9EX19-F1
#
_entry.id   AF-A0A7V9EX19-F1
#
_cell.length_a   1.000
_cell.length_b   1.000
_cell.length_c   1.000
_cell.angle_alpha   90.00
_cell.angle_beta   90.00
_cell.angle_gamma   90.00
#
_symmetry.space_group_name_H-M   'P 1'
#
loop_
_entity.id
_entity.type
_entity.pdbx_description
1 polymer ?
#
loop_
_entity_poly.entity_id
_entity_poly.type
_entity_poly.pdbx_seq_one_letter_code
_entity_poly.pdbx_strand_id
1 'polypeptide(L)'
;KFSRLAVDPSDPEKLYVGWRWGLWGLDLQRPDASLPFRPYIASSDDGGVTWAESTDLLAAATGEEGYGGSAALPVVGPDGTVYAFSKESVQSPPEGQTRPPSRLLMFKSTDEGETWASSVADDGARPFDIAVPSVDPDTGDLYLVYGAREATGDDDPPSPSNVYFTMSSDDGATWSEPIDITDDDPSRTGDQYLPGISVAPNGRIDVAWYDFRNDPFYSPEGVEGMGNTVGQRYWDVYYSYSDDTGATWSPNVRITKTFVDGAEGVTFANSDTRGPMGIASSDGAAHFAWSDSRPTGRTGDAEDAYFTRARFSAASSPASATGDDSPWAWAVVGAGAALALAGLALFVGVRRSKSTVER
;
A
#
# COMPACT_ATOMS: atom_id res chain seq x y z
N LYS A 1 15.07 -5.81 10.91
CA LYS A 1 14.97 -5.17 9.56
C LYS A 1 13.70 -4.36 9.41
N PHE A 2 12.55 -4.80 9.90
CA PHE A 2 11.31 -4.04 9.78
C PHE A 2 10.77 -3.71 11.17
N SER A 3 10.70 -2.41 11.46
CA SER A 3 9.98 -1.82 12.59
C SER A 3 9.18 -0.67 11.99
N ARG A 4 7.99 -0.40 12.52
CA ARG A 4 7.12 0.65 12.00
C ARG A 4 6.52 1.44 13.14
N LEU A 5 6.48 2.75 12.95
CA LEU A 5 5.80 3.69 13.82
C LEU A 5 4.47 4.09 13.17
N ALA A 6 3.43 4.22 13.97
CA ALA A 6 2.18 4.87 13.62
C ALA A 6 1.88 5.98 14.63
N VAL A 7 1.18 7.00 14.18
CA VAL A 7 0.77 8.16 14.99
C VAL A 7 -0.74 8.22 14.95
N ASP A 8 -1.36 8.50 16.10
CA ASP A 8 -2.80 8.75 16.14
C ASP A 8 -3.12 10.05 15.37
N PRO A 9 -4.06 10.02 14.40
CA PRO A 9 -4.37 11.21 13.60
C PRO A 9 -5.04 12.32 14.42
N SER A 10 -5.63 12.01 15.57
CA SER A 10 -6.30 12.95 16.46
C SER A 10 -5.38 13.50 17.56
N ASP A 11 -4.30 12.79 17.90
CA ASP A 11 -3.32 13.19 18.91
C ASP A 11 -1.87 12.82 18.51
N PRO A 12 -1.05 13.79 18.08
CA PRO A 12 0.32 13.52 17.64
C PRO A 12 1.27 13.11 18.78
N GLU A 13 0.87 13.29 20.05
CA GLU A 13 1.64 12.78 21.19
C GLU A 13 1.44 11.27 21.37
N LYS A 14 0.41 10.70 20.73
CA LYS A 14 0.08 9.29 20.83
C LYS A 14 0.69 8.48 19.68
N LEU A 15 1.60 7.58 20.05
CA LEU A 15 2.41 6.81 19.11
C LEU A 15 2.30 5.32 19.37
N TYR A 16 2.43 4.54 18.31
CA TYR A 16 2.50 3.08 18.36
C TYR A 16 3.71 2.60 17.58
N VAL A 17 4.61 1.84 18.21
CA VAL A 17 5.76 1.24 17.54
C VAL A 17 5.63 -0.27 17.53
N GLY A 18 5.72 -0.87 16.35
CA GLY A 18 5.69 -2.30 16.14
C GLY A 18 7.05 -2.84 15.67
N TRP A 19 7.41 -4.03 16.15
CA TRP A 19 8.65 -4.71 15.77
C TRP A 19 8.51 -6.23 15.86
N ARG A 20 9.56 -6.93 15.46
CA ARG A 20 9.70 -8.38 15.66
C ARG A 20 10.73 -8.64 16.74
N TRP A 21 10.38 -9.44 17.73
CA TRP A 21 11.30 -9.93 18.73
C TRP A 21 11.61 -11.42 18.50
N GLY A 22 12.83 -11.83 18.81
CA GLY A 22 13.23 -13.24 18.80
C GLY A 22 14.71 -13.40 19.12
N LEU A 23 15.07 -14.57 19.64
CA LEU A 23 16.45 -14.93 19.94
C LEU A 23 17.05 -15.66 18.74
N TRP A 24 18.12 -15.10 18.16
CA TRP A 24 18.92 -15.76 17.13
C TRP A 24 20.26 -16.18 17.73
N GLY A 25 20.58 -17.47 17.57
CA GLY A 25 21.66 -18.11 18.30
C GLY A 25 23.03 -17.45 18.10
N LEU A 26 23.67 -17.15 19.22
CA LEU A 26 25.11 -17.32 19.42
C LEU A 26 25.25 -17.98 20.80
N ASP A 27 26.11 -18.97 20.94
CA ASP A 27 26.52 -19.56 22.22
C ASP A 27 26.63 -18.44 23.28
N LEU A 28 25.91 -18.46 24.40
CA LEU A 28 26.14 -19.32 25.56
C LEU A 28 24.82 -19.51 26.36
N GLN A 29 24.42 -20.75 26.67
CA GLN A 29 23.31 -21.12 27.60
C GLN A 29 21.85 -21.06 27.07
N ARG A 30 21.58 -21.60 25.86
CA ARG A 30 20.25 -21.75 25.23
C ARG A 30 19.04 -21.86 26.22
N PRO A 31 18.18 -20.85 26.35
CA PRO A 31 16.76 -21.08 26.56
C PRO A 31 16.12 -21.17 25.17
N ASP A 32 16.02 -22.41 24.72
CA ASP A 32 15.09 -22.90 23.70
C ASP A 32 15.02 -22.21 22.32
N ALA A 33 15.58 -22.89 21.31
CA ALA A 33 15.38 -22.57 19.89
C ALA A 33 13.95 -22.90 19.38
N SER A 34 13.02 -23.24 20.28
CA SER A 34 11.60 -23.44 19.98
C SER A 34 10.78 -22.14 19.97
N LEU A 35 11.24 -21.07 20.63
CA LEU A 35 10.43 -19.85 20.73
C LEU A 35 10.39 -19.16 19.36
N PRO A 36 9.20 -19.07 18.73
CA PRO A 36 9.08 -18.48 17.42
C PRO A 36 9.30 -16.98 17.49
N PHE A 37 9.62 -16.34 16.36
CA PHE A 37 9.61 -14.88 16.29
C PHE A 37 8.25 -14.33 16.68
N ARG A 38 8.21 -13.24 17.45
CA ARG A 38 6.95 -12.68 17.96
C ARG A 38 6.75 -11.24 17.49
N PRO A 39 5.54 -10.87 17.01
CA PRO A 39 5.18 -9.49 16.72
C PRO A 39 4.88 -8.76 18.03
N TYR A 40 5.66 -7.72 18.31
CA TYR A 40 5.48 -6.87 19.50
C TYR A 40 5.04 -5.47 19.11
N ILE A 41 4.29 -4.84 20.00
CA ILE A 41 3.89 -3.43 19.91
C ILE A 41 4.08 -2.74 21.26
N ALA A 42 4.34 -1.43 21.26
CA ALA A 42 4.27 -0.57 22.44
C ALA A 42 3.66 0.78 22.05
N SER A 43 2.99 1.41 23.02
CA SER A 43 2.41 2.74 22.87
C SER A 43 3.19 3.79 23.69
N SER A 44 3.03 5.04 23.30
CA SER A 44 3.49 6.22 24.02
C SER A 44 2.40 7.29 23.94
N ASP A 45 2.20 8.03 25.03
CA ASP A 45 1.23 9.12 25.16
C ASP A 45 1.93 10.49 25.36
N ASP A 46 3.24 10.56 25.11
CA ASP A 46 4.09 11.74 25.34
C ASP A 46 5.10 11.99 24.21
N GLY A 47 4.71 11.66 22.97
CA GLY A 47 5.51 11.92 21.78
C GLY A 47 6.76 11.04 21.70
N GLY A 48 6.74 9.88 22.36
CA GLY A 48 7.82 8.90 22.36
C GLY A 48 8.90 9.16 23.42
N VAL A 49 8.65 10.04 24.39
CA VAL A 49 9.58 10.30 25.51
C VAL A 49 9.61 9.10 26.47
N THR A 50 8.45 8.54 26.77
CA THR A 50 8.28 7.28 27.51
C THR A 50 7.39 6.31 26.76
N TRP A 51 7.52 5.02 27.06
CA TRP A 51 6.80 3.94 26.39
C TRP A 51 6.20 3.02 27.43
N ALA A 52 4.98 2.56 27.16
CA ALA A 52 4.32 1.52 27.92
C ALA A 52 5.08 0.18 27.81
N GLU A 53 4.71 -0.78 28.66
CA GLU A 53 5.22 -2.15 28.52
C GLU A 53 4.82 -2.74 27.17
N SER A 54 5.74 -3.45 26.52
CA SER A 54 5.51 -4.00 25.20
C SER A 54 4.58 -5.22 25.24
N THR A 55 3.62 -5.26 24.33
CA THR A 55 2.66 -6.37 24.19
C THR A 55 3.09 -7.34 23.11
N ASP A 56 3.13 -8.64 23.43
CA ASP A 56 3.19 -9.72 22.44
C ASP A 56 1.79 -9.91 21.83
N LEU A 57 1.60 -9.45 20.58
CA LEU A 57 0.28 -9.41 19.95
C LEU A 57 -0.34 -10.80 19.76
N LEU A 58 0.48 -11.81 19.46
CA LEU A 58 -0.01 -13.19 19.31
C LEU A 58 -0.50 -13.72 20.64
N ALA A 59 0.28 -13.56 21.71
CA ALA A 59 -0.12 -14.03 23.04
C ALA A 59 -1.37 -13.28 23.53
N ALA A 60 -1.41 -11.97 23.36
CA ALA A 60 -2.51 -11.13 23.80
C ALA A 60 -3.83 -11.45 23.08
N ALA A 61 -3.78 -11.71 21.77
CA ALA A 61 -5.00 -11.87 20.97
C ALA A 61 -5.50 -13.33 20.86
N THR A 62 -4.61 -14.33 20.88
CA THR A 62 -5.00 -15.74 20.71
C THR A 62 -4.78 -16.60 21.97
N GLY A 63 -3.94 -16.15 22.90
CA GLY A 63 -3.46 -16.97 24.02
C GLY A 63 -2.48 -18.07 23.61
N GLU A 64 -2.05 -18.12 22.34
CA GLU A 64 -1.16 -19.18 21.82
C GLU A 64 0.30 -18.74 21.73
N GLU A 65 1.18 -19.50 22.37
CA GLU A 65 2.64 -19.25 22.37
C GLU A 65 3.38 -19.99 21.23
N GLY A 66 2.72 -20.94 20.56
CA GLY A 66 3.35 -21.81 19.55
C GLY A 66 3.50 -21.20 18.14
N TYR A 67 2.80 -20.11 17.84
CA TYR A 67 2.85 -19.45 16.53
C TYR A 67 3.84 -18.29 16.52
N GLY A 68 4.48 -18.06 15.36
CA GLY A 68 5.35 -16.91 15.14
C GLY A 68 4.75 -15.86 14.23
N GLY A 69 5.43 -14.72 14.12
CA GLY A 69 5.07 -13.63 13.23
C GLY A 69 6.27 -12.85 12.70
N SER A 70 6.03 -12.10 11.63
CA SER A 70 6.90 -11.00 11.20
C SER A 70 6.86 -9.85 12.21
N ALA A 71 7.44 -8.70 11.85
CA ALA A 71 7.23 -7.50 12.64
C ALA A 71 5.76 -7.11 12.63
N ALA A 72 5.28 -6.58 13.76
CA ALA A 72 4.00 -5.88 13.81
C ALA A 72 4.14 -4.57 13.03
N LEU A 73 3.24 -4.33 12.08
CA LEU A 73 3.19 -3.09 11.30
C LEU A 73 1.92 -2.33 11.67
N PRO A 74 1.99 -1.36 12.61
CA PRO A 74 0.82 -0.62 13.05
C PRO A 74 0.37 0.44 12.05
N VAL A 75 -0.93 0.69 12.02
CA VAL A 75 -1.63 1.85 11.44
C VAL A 75 -2.78 2.25 12.38
N VAL A 76 -3.16 3.52 12.38
CA VAL A 76 -4.24 4.03 13.25
C VAL A 76 -5.33 4.64 12.38
N GLY A 77 -6.56 4.16 12.51
CA GLY A 77 -7.72 4.68 11.81
C GLY A 77 -8.09 6.11 12.26
N PRO A 78 -8.90 6.83 11.48
CA PRO A 78 -9.33 8.20 11.80
C PRO A 78 -10.15 8.30 13.10
N ASP A 79 -10.68 7.19 13.59
CA ASP A 79 -11.41 7.05 14.84
C ASP A 79 -10.52 6.70 16.06
N GLY A 80 -9.20 6.58 15.86
CA GLY A 80 -8.24 6.17 16.88
C GLY A 80 -8.13 4.65 17.05
N THR A 81 -8.85 3.85 16.27
CA THR A 81 -8.71 2.39 16.30
C THR A 81 -7.32 1.99 15.79
N VAL A 82 -6.63 1.14 16.55
CA VAL A 82 -5.28 0.69 16.21
C VAL A 82 -5.35 -0.67 15.53
N TYR A 83 -4.74 -0.77 14.36
CA TYR A 83 -4.56 -2.02 13.63
C TYR A 83 -3.08 -2.34 13.56
N ALA A 84 -2.72 -3.62 13.68
CA ALA A 84 -1.36 -4.09 13.43
C ALA A 84 -1.39 -5.34 12.57
N PHE A 85 -0.48 -5.42 11.61
CA PHE A 85 -0.43 -6.54 10.67
C PHE A 85 0.87 -7.33 10.84
N SER A 86 0.77 -8.65 10.69
CA SER A 86 1.93 -9.55 10.73
C SER A 86 1.69 -10.76 9.83
N LYS A 87 2.69 -11.11 9.03
CA LYS A 87 2.73 -12.42 8.37
C LYS A 87 3.00 -13.49 9.42
N GLU A 88 2.19 -14.53 9.45
CA GLU A 88 2.39 -15.69 10.31
C GLU A 88 3.68 -16.44 9.95
N SER A 89 4.45 -16.80 10.96
CA SER A 89 5.61 -17.68 10.84
C SER A 89 5.26 -19.03 11.47
N VAL A 90 4.97 -20.01 10.61
CA VAL A 90 4.83 -21.42 11.03
C VAL A 90 6.19 -22.09 11.11
N GLN A 91 6.38 -22.95 12.11
CA GLN A 91 7.57 -23.79 12.24
C GLN A 91 7.74 -24.65 10.99
N SER A 92 8.99 -24.89 10.57
CA SER A 92 9.27 -25.80 9.46
C SER A 92 8.68 -27.18 9.77
N PRO A 93 7.88 -27.75 8.86
CA PRO A 93 7.32 -29.08 9.09
C PRO A 93 8.43 -30.14 9.05
N PRO A 94 8.22 -31.33 9.63
CA PRO A 94 9.12 -32.47 9.47
C PRO A 94 9.38 -32.80 7.99
N GLU A 95 10.52 -33.43 7.71
CA GLU A 95 10.88 -33.87 6.36
C GLU A 95 9.76 -34.73 5.74
N GLY A 96 9.37 -34.41 4.50
CA GLY A 96 8.29 -35.09 3.78
C GLY A 96 6.88 -34.57 4.04
N GLN A 97 6.71 -33.48 4.81
CA GLN A 97 5.43 -32.80 5.00
C GLN A 97 5.39 -31.44 4.30
N THR A 98 4.23 -31.06 3.78
CA THR A 98 4.01 -29.77 3.13
C THR A 98 3.90 -28.67 4.18
N ARG A 99 4.55 -27.53 3.91
CA ARG A 99 4.43 -26.37 4.79
C ARG A 99 3.07 -25.71 4.53
N PRO A 100 2.22 -25.50 5.55
CA PRO A 100 0.99 -24.76 5.33
C PRO A 100 1.33 -23.32 4.90
N PRO A 101 0.48 -22.69 4.08
CA PRO A 101 0.69 -21.29 3.70
C PRO A 101 0.74 -20.40 4.94
N SER A 102 1.55 -19.35 4.87
CA SER A 102 1.64 -18.34 5.92
C SER A 102 0.49 -17.37 5.78
N ARG A 103 -0.36 -17.26 6.81
CA ARG A 103 -1.47 -16.30 6.82
C ARG A 103 -0.98 -14.87 7.02
N LEU A 104 -1.75 -13.90 6.56
CA LEU A 104 -1.64 -12.50 6.96
C LEU A 104 -2.60 -12.25 8.12
N LEU A 105 -2.04 -12.00 9.30
CA LEU A 105 -2.80 -11.75 10.52
C LEU A 105 -3.04 -10.25 10.70
N MET A 106 -4.23 -9.91 11.19
CA MET A 106 -4.57 -8.59 11.69
C MET A 106 -4.82 -8.65 13.19
N PHE A 107 -4.31 -7.67 13.92
CA PHE A 107 -4.64 -7.40 15.31
C PHE A 107 -5.34 -6.05 15.40
N LYS A 108 -6.44 -5.96 16.15
CA LYS A 108 -7.26 -4.76 16.32
C LYS A 108 -7.38 -4.42 17.80
N SER A 109 -7.18 -3.14 18.14
CA SER A 109 -7.49 -2.57 19.46
C SER A 109 -8.35 -1.32 19.31
N THR A 110 -9.42 -1.26 20.09
CA THR A 110 -10.36 -0.11 20.17
C THR A 110 -10.25 0.61 21.50
N ASP A 111 -9.27 0.24 22.32
CA ASP A 111 -9.00 0.73 23.66
C ASP A 111 -7.52 1.11 23.79
N GLU A 112 -7.02 1.77 22.75
CA GLU A 112 -5.72 2.44 22.76
C GLU A 112 -4.51 1.52 22.91
N GLY A 113 -4.68 0.22 22.66
CA GLY A 113 -3.65 -0.81 22.79
C GLY A 113 -3.74 -1.63 24.07
N GLU A 114 -4.75 -1.40 24.93
CA GLU A 114 -4.94 -2.17 26.17
C GLU A 114 -5.34 -3.63 25.90
N THR A 115 -6.27 -3.86 24.97
CA THR A 115 -6.69 -5.22 24.56
C THR A 115 -6.68 -5.38 23.05
N TRP A 116 -6.49 -6.64 22.61
CA TRP A 116 -6.30 -6.97 21.20
C TRP A 116 -7.17 -8.15 20.79
N ALA A 117 -7.89 -7.99 19.68
CA ALA A 117 -8.53 -9.08 18.96
C ALA A 117 -7.71 -9.44 17.71
N SER A 118 -7.69 -10.71 17.31
CA SER A 118 -7.03 -11.16 16.08
C SER A 118 -8.04 -11.65 15.04
N SER A 119 -7.77 -11.36 13.78
CA SER A 119 -8.42 -11.97 12.61
C SER A 119 -7.39 -12.29 11.52
N VAL A 120 -7.86 -12.89 10.42
CA VAL A 120 -7.03 -13.23 9.27
C VAL A 120 -7.44 -12.32 8.11
N ALA A 121 -6.49 -11.56 7.58
CA ALA A 121 -6.68 -10.74 6.38
C ALA A 121 -6.57 -11.56 5.10
N ASP A 122 -5.70 -12.59 5.11
CA ASP A 122 -5.52 -13.51 3.99
C ASP A 122 -4.98 -14.85 4.51
N ASP A 123 -5.60 -15.98 4.15
CA ASP A 123 -5.16 -17.35 4.47
C ASP A 123 -4.72 -18.19 3.26
N GLY A 124 -4.78 -17.61 2.05
CA GLY A 124 -4.43 -18.26 0.80
C GLY A 124 -3.15 -17.72 0.15
N ALA A 125 -2.72 -16.50 0.50
CA ALA A 125 -1.50 -15.93 -0.02
C ALA A 125 -0.27 -16.72 0.43
N ARG A 126 0.72 -16.79 -0.47
CA ARG A 126 2.09 -17.20 -0.16
C ARG A 126 2.97 -15.96 -0.18
N PRO A 127 2.79 -15.01 0.77
CA PRO A 127 3.54 -13.77 0.77
C PRO A 127 5.02 -14.12 0.86
N PHE A 128 5.83 -13.58 -0.04
CA PHE A 128 7.26 -13.78 -0.04
C PHE A 128 7.95 -12.80 0.93
N ASP A 129 7.37 -11.61 1.11
CA ASP A 129 7.85 -10.55 1.98
C ASP A 129 6.83 -10.14 3.07
N ILE A 130 6.96 -8.93 3.62
CA ILE A 130 6.05 -8.39 4.64
C ILE A 130 4.87 -7.67 3.99
N ALA A 131 3.65 -7.91 4.48
CA ALA A 131 2.47 -7.18 4.03
C ALA A 131 2.44 -5.78 4.66
N VAL A 132 2.45 -4.75 3.81
CA VAL A 132 2.55 -3.36 4.23
C VAL A 132 1.15 -2.74 4.30
N PRO A 133 0.71 -2.30 5.49
CA PRO A 133 -0.59 -1.68 5.64
C PRO A 133 -0.60 -0.18 5.35
N SER A 134 -1.76 0.32 4.96
CA SER A 134 -2.18 1.72 5.04
C SER A 134 -3.65 1.80 5.44
N VAL A 135 -4.07 2.97 5.88
CA VAL A 135 -5.48 3.28 6.15
C VAL A 135 -5.86 4.51 5.34
N ASP A 136 -7.08 4.54 4.82
CA ASP A 136 -7.66 5.75 4.25
C ASP A 136 -7.95 6.76 5.37
N PRO A 137 -7.41 7.99 5.31
CA PRO A 137 -7.54 8.96 6.39
C PRO A 137 -8.96 9.52 6.53
N ASP A 138 -9.82 9.40 5.52
CA ASP A 138 -11.18 9.91 5.54
C ASP A 138 -12.21 8.82 5.84
N THR A 139 -12.06 7.63 5.24
CA THR A 139 -13.04 6.53 5.37
C THR A 139 -12.69 5.54 6.46
N GLY A 140 -11.40 5.38 6.80
CA GLY A 140 -10.91 4.32 7.67
C GLY A 140 -10.74 2.97 6.96
N ASP A 141 -10.93 2.90 5.65
CA ASP A 141 -10.70 1.67 4.87
C ASP A 141 -9.26 1.19 5.05
N LEU A 142 -9.08 -0.11 5.23
CA LEU A 142 -7.77 -0.74 5.42
C LEU A 142 -7.26 -1.29 4.09
N TYR A 143 -5.99 -1.03 3.80
CA TYR A 143 -5.31 -1.48 2.60
C TYR A 143 -4.06 -2.27 2.94
N LEU A 144 -3.85 -3.39 2.26
CA LEU A 144 -2.63 -4.20 2.35
C LEU A 144 -2.02 -4.38 0.97
N VAL A 145 -0.69 -4.24 0.89
CA VAL A 145 0.10 -4.66 -0.27
C VAL A 145 1.20 -5.62 0.14
N TYR A 146 1.47 -6.63 -0.68
CA TYR A 146 2.51 -7.63 -0.40
C TYR A 146 3.01 -8.27 -1.70
N GLY A 147 4.26 -8.71 -1.70
CA GLY A 147 4.78 -9.59 -2.74
C GLY A 147 4.33 -11.03 -2.43
N ALA A 148 3.74 -11.73 -3.39
CA ALA A 148 3.41 -13.15 -3.26
C ALA A 148 3.71 -13.90 -4.56
N ARG A 149 3.95 -15.20 -4.46
CA ARG A 149 4.00 -16.07 -5.63
C ARG A 149 2.63 -16.69 -5.84
N GLU A 150 2.22 -16.84 -7.09
CA GLU A 150 1.03 -17.62 -7.41
C GLU A 150 1.15 -19.01 -6.78
N ALA A 151 0.08 -19.45 -6.11
CA ALA A 151 0.00 -20.77 -5.51
C ALA A 151 -0.20 -21.84 -6.61
N THR A 152 0.85 -22.09 -7.36
CA THR A 152 0.99 -23.26 -8.21
C THR A 152 1.49 -24.38 -7.30
N GLY A 153 1.01 -25.63 -7.46
CA GLY A 153 1.22 -26.72 -6.49
C GLY A 153 2.71 -27.00 -6.20
N ASP A 154 3.00 -27.90 -5.26
CA ASP A 154 4.39 -28.20 -4.86
C ASP A 154 5.28 -28.74 -6.00
N ASP A 155 4.68 -29.15 -7.12
CA ASP A 155 5.34 -29.68 -8.32
C ASP A 155 5.53 -28.63 -9.45
N ASP A 156 5.02 -27.40 -9.28
CA ASP A 156 5.14 -26.38 -10.32
C ASP A 156 6.49 -25.66 -10.25
N PRO A 157 7.08 -25.27 -11.40
CA PRO A 157 8.33 -24.52 -11.43
C PRO A 157 8.15 -23.21 -10.65
N PRO A 158 9.23 -22.67 -10.03
CA PRO A 158 9.15 -21.44 -9.26
C PRO A 158 8.52 -20.33 -10.11
N SER A 159 7.33 -19.88 -9.73
CA SER A 159 6.68 -18.71 -10.31
C SER A 159 7.39 -17.45 -9.79
N PRO A 160 7.52 -16.41 -10.63
CA PRO A 160 7.84 -15.07 -10.18
C PRO A 160 6.86 -14.62 -9.10
N SER A 161 7.37 -13.81 -8.19
CA SER A 161 6.57 -13.08 -7.21
C SER A 161 6.01 -11.81 -7.85
N ASN A 162 4.71 -11.61 -7.63
CA ASN A 162 3.97 -10.42 -8.04
C ASN A 162 3.51 -9.60 -6.83
N VAL A 163 3.09 -8.36 -7.08
CA VAL A 163 2.56 -7.48 -6.04
C VAL A 163 1.05 -7.59 -6.02
N TYR A 164 0.51 -7.96 -4.85
CA TYR A 164 -0.92 -8.08 -4.63
C TYR A 164 -1.44 -6.98 -3.72
N PHE A 165 -2.69 -6.61 -3.94
CA PHE A 165 -3.47 -5.69 -3.12
C PHE A 165 -4.73 -6.37 -2.59
N THR A 166 -5.06 -6.13 -1.33
CA THR A 166 -6.37 -6.46 -0.76
C THR A 166 -6.81 -5.33 0.18
N MET A 167 -8.12 -5.20 0.37
CA MET A 167 -8.70 -4.16 1.21
C MET A 167 -9.83 -4.64 2.09
N SER A 168 -10.14 -3.87 3.12
CA SER A 168 -11.34 -3.99 3.95
C SER A 168 -12.00 -2.63 4.14
N SER A 169 -13.33 -2.59 4.05
CA SER A 169 -14.16 -1.40 4.30
C SER A 169 -15.06 -1.55 5.53
N ASP A 170 -14.80 -2.57 6.35
CA ASP A 170 -15.58 -2.94 7.53
C ASP A 170 -14.67 -3.25 8.73
N ASP A 171 -13.65 -2.41 8.92
CA ASP A 171 -12.66 -2.49 10.00
C ASP A 171 -11.93 -3.85 10.09
N GLY A 172 -11.69 -4.49 8.95
CA GLY A 172 -11.00 -5.77 8.84
C GLY A 172 -11.87 -6.98 9.20
N ALA A 173 -13.20 -6.83 9.22
CA ALA A 173 -14.11 -7.96 9.42
C ALA A 173 -14.20 -8.85 8.17
N THR A 174 -14.16 -8.26 6.99
CA THR A 174 -14.03 -8.95 5.69
C THR A 174 -12.99 -8.29 4.81
N TRP A 175 -12.38 -9.08 3.93
CA TRP A 175 -11.32 -8.66 3.01
C TRP A 175 -11.70 -9.01 1.57
N SER A 176 -11.30 -8.17 0.62
CA SER A 176 -11.46 -8.45 -0.80
C SER A 176 -10.56 -9.61 -1.24
N GLU A 177 -10.92 -10.27 -2.33
CA GLU A 177 -9.99 -11.18 -3.01
C GLU A 177 -8.73 -10.39 -3.42
N PRO A 178 -7.51 -10.95 -3.24
CA PRO A 178 -6.30 -10.28 -3.66
C PRO A 178 -6.25 -10.03 -5.16
N ILE A 179 -5.88 -8.81 -5.55
CA ILE A 179 -5.72 -8.39 -6.94
C ILE A 179 -4.23 -8.27 -7.24
N ASP A 180 -3.75 -8.94 -8.28
CA ASP A 180 -2.41 -8.70 -8.82
C ASP A 180 -2.38 -7.33 -9.51
N ILE A 181 -1.50 -6.44 -9.06
CA ILE A 181 -1.38 -5.07 -9.59
C ILE A 181 -0.23 -4.94 -10.58
N THR A 182 0.53 -6.02 -10.83
CA THR A 182 1.60 -6.01 -11.83
C THR A 182 1.05 -6.27 -13.23
N ASP A 183 1.71 -5.69 -14.24
CA ASP A 183 1.30 -5.77 -15.64
C ASP A 183 2.46 -6.22 -16.56
N ASP A 184 3.47 -6.88 -16.01
CA ASP A 184 4.61 -7.36 -16.78
C ASP A 184 4.22 -8.44 -17.80
N ASP A 185 5.02 -8.52 -18.86
CA ASP A 185 4.80 -9.46 -19.95
C ASP A 185 4.99 -10.90 -19.42
N PRO A 186 3.97 -11.78 -19.53
CA PRO A 186 4.09 -13.17 -19.08
C PRO A 186 5.22 -13.97 -19.72
N SER A 187 5.76 -13.51 -20.86
CA SER A 187 6.90 -14.13 -21.56
C SER A 187 8.27 -13.67 -21.04
N ARG A 188 8.31 -12.60 -20.25
CA ARG A 188 9.53 -12.03 -19.66
C ARG A 188 9.22 -11.55 -18.25
N THR A 189 9.04 -12.50 -17.35
CA THR A 189 8.73 -12.21 -15.97
C THR A 189 9.99 -11.89 -15.16
N GLY A 190 9.84 -11.03 -14.17
CA GLY A 190 10.85 -10.77 -13.14
C GLY A 190 10.19 -10.86 -11.77
N ASP A 191 10.96 -11.05 -10.71
CA ASP A 191 10.39 -10.97 -9.36
C ASP A 191 10.07 -9.52 -8.98
N GLN A 192 8.99 -9.33 -8.23
CA GLN A 192 8.59 -8.05 -7.65
C GLN A 192 8.54 -8.11 -6.13
N TYR A 193 9.16 -7.13 -5.48
CA TYR A 193 9.51 -7.20 -4.07
C TYR A 193 9.31 -5.89 -3.31
N LEU A 194 9.04 -6.04 -2.01
CA LEU A 194 9.00 -4.99 -0.99
C LEU A 194 8.11 -3.81 -1.39
N PRO A 195 6.83 -4.06 -1.70
CA PRO A 195 5.92 -2.97 -2.03
C PRO A 195 5.77 -2.03 -0.83
N GLY A 196 5.65 -0.74 -1.12
CA GLY A 196 5.18 0.28 -0.19
C GLY A 196 3.85 0.83 -0.67
N ILE A 197 3.06 1.36 0.25
CA ILE A 197 1.75 1.96 -0.01
C ILE A 197 1.60 3.27 0.75
N SER A 198 0.92 4.24 0.13
CA SER A 198 0.47 5.48 0.78
C SER A 198 -0.88 5.89 0.19
N VAL A 199 -1.73 6.53 1.00
CA VAL A 199 -3.03 7.04 0.58
C VAL A 199 -2.96 8.57 0.61
N ALA A 200 -3.32 9.21 -0.50
CA ALA A 200 -3.44 10.65 -0.58
C ALA A 200 -4.71 11.14 0.15
N PRO A 201 -4.76 12.43 0.58
CA PRO A 201 -5.96 12.98 1.21
C PRO A 201 -7.24 12.95 0.36
N ASN A 202 -7.13 12.70 -0.95
CA ASN A 202 -8.27 12.54 -1.84
C ASN A 202 -8.66 11.07 -2.08
N GLY A 203 -8.12 10.12 -1.29
CA GLY A 203 -8.38 8.69 -1.40
C GLY A 203 -7.58 7.95 -2.47
N ARG A 204 -6.71 8.64 -3.23
CA ARG A 204 -5.84 7.95 -4.21
C ARG A 204 -4.84 7.05 -3.49
N ILE A 205 -4.80 5.78 -3.88
CA ILE A 205 -3.87 4.79 -3.36
C ILE A 205 -2.64 4.76 -4.27
N ASP A 206 -1.45 4.93 -3.71
CA ASP A 206 -0.18 4.96 -4.42
C ASP A 206 0.71 3.80 -3.96
N VAL A 207 1.11 2.92 -4.89
CA VAL A 207 1.91 1.71 -4.59
C VAL A 207 3.15 1.65 -5.47
N ALA A 208 4.31 1.39 -4.87
CA ALA A 208 5.58 1.22 -5.59
C ALA A 208 6.37 0.05 -5.04
N TRP A 209 7.20 -0.58 -5.87
CA TRP A 209 7.97 -1.78 -5.53
C TRP A 209 9.28 -1.87 -6.31
N TYR A 210 10.17 -2.75 -5.87
CA TYR A 210 11.35 -3.15 -6.64
C TYR A 210 11.00 -4.22 -7.65
N ASP A 211 11.49 -4.08 -8.87
CA ASP A 211 11.05 -4.88 -10.00
C ASP A 211 12.22 -5.35 -10.86
N PHE A 212 12.32 -6.66 -11.08
CA PHE A 212 13.38 -7.29 -11.85
C PHE A 212 12.98 -7.59 -13.31
N ARG A 213 11.79 -7.17 -13.79
CA ARG A 213 11.28 -7.50 -15.15
C ARG A 213 12.22 -7.13 -16.30
N ASN A 214 13.06 -6.11 -16.07
CA ASN A 214 14.02 -5.61 -17.05
C ASN A 214 15.44 -6.16 -16.86
N ASP A 215 15.70 -7.03 -15.89
CA ASP A 215 17.02 -7.60 -15.67
C ASP A 215 17.41 -8.50 -16.86
N PRO A 216 18.52 -8.23 -17.57
CA PRO A 216 18.99 -9.12 -18.64
C PRO A 216 19.59 -10.44 -18.10
N PHE A 217 19.85 -10.53 -16.80
CA PHE A 217 20.36 -11.71 -16.12
C PHE A 217 19.29 -12.48 -15.34
N TYR A 218 18.01 -12.08 -15.45
CA TYR A 218 16.94 -12.72 -14.70
C TYR A 218 16.92 -14.24 -14.91
N SER A 219 17.01 -14.97 -13.80
CA SER A 219 16.83 -16.42 -13.72
C SER A 219 16.10 -16.74 -12.42
N PRO A 220 14.94 -17.42 -12.47
CA PRO A 220 14.23 -17.84 -11.26
C PRO A 220 14.97 -18.98 -10.52
N GLU A 221 15.89 -19.67 -11.19
CA GLU A 221 16.69 -20.74 -10.60
C GLU A 221 17.85 -20.20 -9.74
N GLY A 222 18.04 -20.76 -8.55
CA GLY A 222 19.21 -20.49 -7.71
C GLY A 222 19.22 -19.12 -7.03
N VAL A 223 18.09 -18.41 -6.99
CA VAL A 223 17.94 -17.18 -6.22
C VAL A 223 17.59 -17.52 -4.78
N GLU A 224 18.58 -17.43 -3.89
CA GLU A 224 18.36 -17.45 -2.45
C GLU A 224 17.98 -16.03 -1.96
N GLY A 225 16.81 -15.88 -1.35
CA GLY A 225 16.34 -14.58 -0.85
C GLY A 225 15.67 -13.71 -1.92
N MET A 226 15.77 -12.39 -1.78
CA MET A 226 15.06 -11.39 -2.59
C MET A 226 15.96 -10.80 -3.69
N GLY A 227 16.81 -11.62 -4.31
CA GLY A 227 17.78 -11.26 -5.35
C GLY A 227 19.24 -11.57 -5.01
N ASN A 228 20.12 -11.52 -6.02
CA ASN A 228 21.56 -11.77 -5.87
C ASN A 228 22.38 -11.18 -7.04
N THR A 229 23.71 -11.26 -7.02
CA THR A 229 24.56 -10.67 -8.08
C THR A 229 24.63 -11.47 -9.40
N VAL A 230 23.88 -12.57 -9.54
CA VAL A 230 24.03 -13.54 -10.65
C VAL A 230 22.74 -13.66 -11.48
N GLY A 231 21.64 -14.06 -10.85
CA GLY A 231 20.35 -14.35 -11.49
C GLY A 231 19.28 -13.29 -11.25
N GLN A 232 19.51 -12.32 -10.36
CA GLN A 232 18.59 -11.21 -10.05
C GLN A 232 19.39 -10.01 -9.55
N ARG A 233 20.13 -9.42 -10.48
CA ARG A 233 21.15 -8.41 -10.22
C ARG A 233 20.63 -7.00 -10.41
N TYR A 234 19.84 -6.78 -11.46
CA TYR A 234 19.39 -5.43 -11.83
C TYR A 234 17.92 -5.26 -11.52
N TRP A 235 17.59 -4.19 -10.81
CA TRP A 235 16.20 -3.85 -10.55
C TRP A 235 15.88 -2.40 -10.88
N ASP A 236 14.60 -2.17 -11.04
CA ASP A 236 13.97 -0.87 -11.18
C ASP A 236 13.02 -0.60 -10.01
N VAL A 237 12.56 0.63 -9.90
CA VAL A 237 11.39 0.96 -9.10
C VAL A 237 10.22 1.16 -10.06
N TYR A 238 9.13 0.44 -9.83
CA TYR A 238 7.88 0.59 -10.55
C TYR A 238 6.79 1.11 -9.62
N TYR A 239 5.76 1.69 -10.22
CA TYR A 239 4.68 2.37 -9.52
C TYR A 239 3.34 2.16 -10.24
N SER A 240 2.28 2.00 -9.46
CA SER A 240 0.90 2.08 -9.92
C SER A 240 0.03 2.77 -8.86
N TYR A 241 -1.10 3.33 -9.28
CA TYR A 241 -2.07 3.95 -8.39
C TYR A 241 -3.51 3.53 -8.73
N SER A 242 -4.39 3.74 -7.76
CA SER A 242 -5.85 3.59 -7.91
C SER A 242 -6.56 4.85 -7.42
N ASP A 243 -7.55 5.31 -8.17
CA ASP A 243 -8.47 6.42 -7.82
C ASP A 243 -9.89 5.88 -7.47
N ASP A 244 -10.05 4.57 -7.32
CA ASP A 244 -11.34 3.90 -7.11
C ASP A 244 -11.28 2.84 -5.99
N THR A 245 -10.57 3.18 -4.91
CA THR A 245 -10.46 2.35 -3.69
C THR A 245 -9.86 0.97 -3.98
N GLY A 246 -8.95 0.89 -4.95
CA GLY A 246 -8.21 -0.33 -5.30
C GLY A 246 -8.95 -1.29 -6.23
N ALA A 247 -10.13 -0.91 -6.75
CA ALA A 247 -10.89 -1.75 -7.68
C ALA A 247 -10.20 -1.87 -9.06
N THR A 248 -9.55 -0.80 -9.52
CA THR A 248 -8.71 -0.80 -10.73
C THR A 248 -7.39 -0.08 -10.49
N TRP A 249 -6.40 -0.43 -11.30
CA TRP A 249 -5.03 0.07 -11.19
C TRP A 249 -4.54 0.67 -12.49
N SER A 250 -3.76 1.75 -12.39
CA SER A 250 -3.10 2.36 -13.54
C SER A 250 -2.08 1.39 -14.18
N PRO A 251 -1.74 1.56 -15.47
CA PRO A 251 -0.60 0.87 -16.05
C PRO A 251 0.67 1.14 -15.23
N ASN A 252 1.50 0.13 -15.02
CA ASN A 252 2.71 0.28 -14.22
C ASN A 252 3.68 1.26 -14.91
N VAL A 253 4.25 2.18 -14.12
CA VAL A 253 5.20 3.18 -14.60
C VAL A 253 6.57 2.93 -13.99
N ARG A 254 7.58 2.76 -14.84
CA ARG A 254 8.98 2.72 -14.39
C ARG A 254 9.42 4.10 -13.89
N ILE A 255 9.79 4.16 -12.62
CA ILE A 255 10.22 5.39 -11.93
C ILE A 255 11.72 5.64 -12.11
N THR A 256 12.53 4.58 -12.13
CA THR A 256 13.96 4.66 -12.36
C THR A 256 14.29 4.91 -13.84
N LYS A 257 15.24 5.81 -14.11
CA LYS A 257 15.75 6.06 -15.49
C LYS A 257 16.88 5.12 -15.91
N THR A 258 17.46 4.40 -14.95
CA THR A 258 18.57 3.47 -15.14
C THR A 258 18.44 2.42 -14.06
N PHE A 259 18.81 1.18 -14.36
CA PHE A 259 18.82 0.09 -13.41
C PHE A 259 19.68 0.43 -12.19
N VAL A 260 19.23 -0.03 -11.03
CA VAL A 260 20.09 -0.22 -9.88
C VAL A 260 20.86 -1.52 -10.12
N ASP A 261 22.16 -1.51 -9.83
CA ASP A 261 23.04 -2.67 -10.03
C ASP A 261 23.41 -3.25 -8.67
N GLY A 262 22.91 -4.44 -8.36
CA GLY A 262 23.19 -5.15 -7.11
C GLY A 262 24.59 -5.71 -6.98
N ALA A 263 25.42 -5.67 -8.04
CA ALA A 263 26.84 -5.97 -7.88
C ALA A 263 27.65 -4.74 -7.41
N GLU A 264 27.00 -3.57 -7.31
CA GLU A 264 27.61 -2.31 -6.91
C GLU A 264 27.00 -1.84 -5.59
N GLY A 265 27.81 -1.25 -4.72
CA GLY A 265 27.37 -0.86 -3.38
C GLY A 265 27.34 -2.05 -2.41
N VAL A 266 26.52 -1.95 -1.37
CA VAL A 266 26.52 -2.93 -0.27
C VAL A 266 25.40 -3.98 -0.42
N THR A 267 24.32 -3.63 -1.13
CA THR A 267 23.21 -4.53 -1.46
C THR A 267 23.74 -5.75 -2.20
N PHE A 268 23.41 -6.94 -1.69
CA PHE A 268 23.91 -8.26 -2.12
C PHE A 268 25.41 -8.54 -1.95
N ALA A 269 26.26 -7.55 -1.65
CA ALA A 269 27.67 -7.76 -1.34
C ALA A 269 27.88 -8.16 0.14
N ASN A 270 27.32 -7.39 1.07
CA ASN A 270 27.51 -7.58 2.52
C ASN A 270 26.23 -7.37 3.34
N SER A 271 25.24 -6.63 2.82
CA SER A 271 23.96 -6.39 3.50
C SER A 271 22.90 -5.94 2.51
N ASP A 272 21.70 -6.52 2.56
CA ASP A 272 20.57 -5.99 1.78
C ASP A 272 20.02 -4.72 2.47
N THR A 273 20.15 -3.57 1.82
CA THR A 273 19.71 -2.25 2.33
C THR A 273 18.25 -1.96 2.01
N ARG A 274 17.63 -2.78 1.17
CA ARG A 274 16.25 -2.57 0.74
C ARG A 274 15.29 -2.91 1.89
N GLY A 275 14.18 -2.19 1.90
CA GLY A 275 12.98 -2.48 2.67
C GLY A 275 11.76 -2.07 1.85
N PRO A 276 10.54 -2.13 2.41
CA PRO A 276 9.38 -1.58 1.74
C PRO A 276 9.63 -0.18 1.19
N MET A 277 9.09 0.08 0.01
CA MET A 277 9.25 1.38 -0.64
C MET A 277 8.76 2.52 0.26
N GLY A 278 9.58 3.55 0.44
CA GLY A 278 9.18 4.77 1.13
C GLY A 278 8.30 5.61 0.22
N ILE A 279 7.02 5.79 0.57
CA ILE A 279 6.05 6.56 -0.21
C ILE A 279 5.37 7.61 0.67
N ALA A 280 5.20 8.82 0.13
CA ALA A 280 4.39 9.85 0.74
C ALA A 280 3.48 10.52 -0.30
N SER A 281 2.18 10.47 -0.04
CA SER A 281 1.15 10.92 -0.98
C SER A 281 0.48 12.22 -0.56
N SER A 282 0.20 13.03 -1.57
CA SER A 282 -0.58 14.28 -1.50
C SER A 282 -1.55 14.29 -2.69
N ASP A 283 -2.56 15.16 -2.68
CA ASP A 283 -3.53 15.24 -3.79
C ASP A 283 -2.85 15.40 -5.15
N GLY A 284 -1.77 16.20 -5.21
CA GLY A 284 -1.07 16.54 -6.45
C GLY A 284 0.16 15.69 -6.78
N ALA A 285 0.61 14.80 -5.90
CA ALA A 285 1.81 14.00 -6.12
C ALA A 285 1.96 12.80 -5.18
N ALA A 286 2.58 11.73 -5.71
CA ALA A 286 3.15 10.64 -4.93
C ALA A 286 4.68 10.77 -4.95
N HIS A 287 5.32 10.84 -3.79
CA HIS A 287 6.77 10.90 -3.64
C HIS A 287 7.31 9.52 -3.27
N PHE A 288 8.43 9.12 -3.87
CA PHE A 288 9.04 7.81 -3.66
C PHE A 288 10.49 7.97 -3.23
N ALA A 289 10.98 7.09 -2.36
CA ALA A 289 12.39 7.01 -2.00
C ALA A 289 12.91 5.55 -1.96
N TRP A 290 14.11 5.32 -2.49
CA TRP A 290 14.78 4.01 -2.54
C TRP A 290 16.30 4.13 -2.35
N SER A 291 16.95 3.02 -1.98
CA SER A 291 18.42 2.92 -1.93
C SER A 291 19.00 2.59 -3.30
N ASP A 292 20.14 3.20 -3.62
CA ASP A 292 20.74 3.07 -4.95
C ASP A 292 22.26 3.30 -4.92
N SER A 293 23.00 2.43 -5.61
CA SER A 293 24.47 2.47 -5.70
C SER A 293 25.00 3.35 -6.84
N ARG A 294 24.15 3.89 -7.72
CA ARG A 294 24.58 4.70 -8.88
C ARG A 294 25.44 5.95 -8.57
N PRO A 295 25.23 6.74 -7.51
CA PRO A 295 25.96 8.00 -7.31
C PRO A 295 27.37 7.78 -6.76
N THR A 296 27.68 6.59 -6.24
CA THR A 296 28.99 6.29 -5.65
C THR A 296 30.07 6.04 -6.70
N GLY A 297 29.74 6.31 -7.97
CA GLY A 297 30.62 6.07 -9.11
C GLY A 297 30.88 4.58 -9.34
N ARG A 298 30.07 3.69 -8.74
CA ARG A 298 30.29 2.24 -8.75
C ARG A 298 31.65 1.87 -8.16
N THR A 299 32.03 2.57 -7.09
CA THR A 299 33.28 2.31 -6.37
C THR A 299 33.01 2.19 -4.87
N GLY A 300 33.29 1.00 -4.33
CA GLY A 300 33.15 0.69 -2.90
C GLY A 300 31.74 0.35 -2.45
N ASP A 301 31.61 0.09 -1.15
CA ASP A 301 30.40 -0.47 -0.52
C ASP A 301 29.39 0.61 -0.11
N ALA A 302 29.24 1.67 -0.92
CA ALA A 302 28.40 2.82 -0.59
C ALA A 302 27.10 2.83 -1.41
N GLU A 303 26.03 3.32 -0.79
CA GLU A 303 24.72 3.59 -1.40
C GLU A 303 24.18 4.93 -0.91
N ASP A 304 23.26 5.52 -1.67
CA ASP A 304 22.58 6.76 -1.32
C ASP A 304 21.05 6.60 -1.43
N ALA A 305 20.31 7.49 -0.77
CA ALA A 305 18.86 7.55 -0.87
C ALA A 305 18.45 8.44 -2.04
N TYR A 306 17.78 7.85 -3.03
CA TYR A 306 17.18 8.58 -4.13
C TYR A 306 15.73 8.89 -3.85
N PHE A 307 15.25 9.97 -4.43
CA PHE A 307 13.83 10.29 -4.42
C PHE A 307 13.38 10.88 -5.75
N THR A 308 12.11 10.69 -6.06
CA THR A 308 11.42 11.34 -7.16
C THR A 308 9.92 11.40 -6.87
N ARG A 309 9.11 11.89 -7.82
CA ARG A 309 7.67 11.91 -7.69
C ARG A 309 6.93 11.71 -9.00
N ALA A 310 5.78 11.07 -8.90
CA ALA A 310 4.71 11.17 -9.90
C ALA A 310 3.88 12.41 -9.57
N ARG A 311 3.50 13.20 -10.58
CA ARG A 311 2.65 14.39 -10.41
C ARG A 311 1.29 14.14 -11.02
N PHE A 312 0.26 14.51 -10.28
CA PHE A 312 -1.13 14.50 -10.70
C PHE A 312 -1.56 15.92 -11.00
N SER A 313 -2.27 16.12 -12.11
CA SER A 313 -3.00 17.36 -12.28
C SER A 313 -4.04 17.43 -11.18
N ALA A 314 -4.06 18.52 -10.40
CA ALA A 314 -5.19 18.76 -9.50
C ALA A 314 -6.46 18.57 -10.33
N ALA A 315 -7.36 17.68 -9.89
CA ALA A 315 -8.71 17.68 -10.39
C ALA A 315 -9.15 19.14 -10.29
N SER A 316 -9.49 19.76 -11.42
CA SER A 316 -10.02 21.11 -11.38
C SER A 316 -11.20 21.05 -10.44
N SER A 317 -11.08 21.69 -9.27
CA SER A 317 -12.26 22.00 -8.47
C SER A 317 -13.24 22.58 -9.48
N PRO A 318 -14.49 22.09 -9.57
CA PRO A 318 -15.43 22.70 -10.49
C PRO A 318 -15.42 24.18 -10.14
N ALA A 319 -14.89 24.99 -11.07
CA ALA A 319 -14.80 26.41 -10.87
C ALA A 319 -16.20 26.80 -10.44
N SER A 320 -16.33 27.37 -9.25
CA SER A 320 -17.56 27.98 -8.81
C SER A 320 -17.93 28.93 -9.94
N ALA A 321 -18.91 28.53 -10.75
CA ALA A 321 -19.40 29.31 -11.86
C ALA A 321 -20.07 30.54 -11.26
N THR A 322 -19.25 31.52 -10.97
CA THR A 322 -19.62 32.86 -10.58
C THR A 322 -18.92 33.75 -11.59
N GLY A 323 -19.67 34.11 -12.64
CA GLY A 323 -19.25 35.10 -13.63
C GLY A 323 -19.26 34.56 -15.05
N ASP A 324 -20.45 34.57 -15.67
CA ASP A 324 -20.61 34.65 -17.12
C ASP A 324 -19.88 35.89 -17.66
N ASP A 325 -18.78 35.71 -18.36
CA ASP A 325 -18.30 36.66 -19.38
C ASP A 325 -18.30 35.98 -20.75
N SER A 326 -19.41 35.30 -21.03
CA SER A 326 -19.74 34.83 -22.35
C SER A 326 -20.60 35.88 -23.08
N PRO A 327 -20.09 36.54 -24.14
CA PRO A 327 -20.87 37.52 -24.90
C PRO A 327 -22.09 36.93 -25.61
N TRP A 328 -22.24 35.60 -25.64
CA TRP A 328 -23.42 34.91 -26.18
C TRP A 328 -24.52 34.64 -25.13
N ALA A 329 -24.23 34.74 -23.82
CA ALA A 329 -25.24 34.51 -22.77
C ALA A 329 -26.36 35.56 -22.84
N TRP A 330 -26.02 36.84 -23.05
CA TRP A 330 -27.00 37.91 -23.23
C TRP A 330 -27.77 37.82 -24.54
N ALA A 331 -27.18 37.24 -25.60
CA ALA A 331 -27.88 37.06 -26.88
C ALA A 331 -29.01 36.03 -26.77
N VAL A 332 -28.80 34.95 -26.01
CA VAL A 332 -29.83 33.92 -25.77
C VAL A 332 -30.94 34.44 -24.84
N VAL A 333 -30.58 35.17 -23.78
CA VAL A 333 -31.57 35.79 -22.87
C VAL A 333 -32.38 36.89 -23.58
N GLY A 334 -31.73 37.71 -24.42
CA GLY A 334 -32.41 38.73 -25.22
C GLY A 334 -33.38 38.14 -26.26
N ALA A 335 -32.98 37.06 -26.94
CA ALA A 335 -33.85 36.36 -27.88
C ALA A 335 -35.06 35.69 -27.19
N GLY A 336 -34.85 35.11 -26.00
CA GLY A 336 -35.92 34.52 -25.19
C GLY A 336 -36.95 35.56 -24.71
N ALA A 337 -36.49 36.73 -24.24
CA ALA A 337 -37.39 37.80 -23.80
C ALA A 337 -38.20 38.40 -24.96
N ALA A 338 -37.59 38.56 -26.14
CA ALA A 338 -38.29 39.05 -27.33
C ALA A 338 -39.37 38.07 -27.82
N LEU A 339 -39.08 36.77 -27.80
CA LEU A 339 -40.05 35.72 -28.17
C LEU A 339 -41.19 35.59 -27.15
N ALA A 340 -40.91 35.75 -25.86
CA ALA A 340 -41.93 35.75 -24.81
C ALA A 340 -42.89 36.95 -24.93
N LEU A 341 -42.36 38.15 -25.22
CA LEU A 341 -43.18 39.35 -25.43
C LEU A 341 -44.00 39.27 -26.73
N ALA A 342 -43.44 38.72 -27.81
CA ALA A 342 -44.19 38.46 -29.04
C ALA A 342 -45.31 37.43 -28.83
N GLY A 343 -45.02 36.36 -28.07
CA GLY A 343 -46.00 35.36 -27.68
C GLY A 343 -47.13 35.94 -26.83
N LEU A 344 -46.82 36.81 -25.87
CA LEU A 344 -47.82 37.46 -25.03
C LEU A 344 -48.71 38.43 -25.83
N ALA A 345 -48.13 39.18 -26.76
CA ALA A 345 -48.87 40.09 -27.65
C ALA A 345 -49.83 39.31 -28.59
N LEU A 346 -49.38 38.18 -29.15
CA LEU A 346 -50.23 37.28 -29.94
C LEU A 346 -51.35 36.67 -29.10
N PHE A 347 -51.07 36.26 -27.86
CA PHE A 347 -52.07 35.67 -26.97
C PHE A 347 -53.15 36.68 -26.57
N VAL A 348 -52.78 37.94 -26.29
CA VAL A 348 -53.74 39.02 -25.98
C VAL A 348 -54.54 39.43 -27.23
N GLY A 349 -53.93 39.43 -28.42
CA GLY A 349 -54.61 39.70 -29.69
C GLY A 349 -55.67 38.66 -30.05
N VAL A 350 -55.35 37.37 -29.89
CA VAL A 350 -56.28 36.25 -30.17
C VAL A 350 -57.42 36.19 -29.14
N ARG A 351 -57.18 36.58 -27.88
CA ARG A 351 -58.24 36.61 -26.85
C ARG A 351 -59.24 37.75 -27.08
N ARG A 352 -58.82 38.88 -27.67
CA ARG A 352 -59.72 39.98 -28.05
C ARG A 352 -60.53 39.72 -29.33
N SER A 353 -60.05 38.87 -30.24
CA SER A 353 -60.81 38.54 -31.47
C SER A 353 -61.93 37.51 -31.24
N LYS A 354 -61.83 36.68 -30.19
CA LYS A 354 -62.86 35.69 -29.84
C LYS A 354 -64.06 36.25 -29.07
N SER A 355 -63.99 37.49 -28.57
CA SER A 355 -65.09 38.13 -27.83
C SER A 355 -65.98 39.04 -28.70
N THR A 356 -65.96 38.90 -30.02
CA THR A 356 -66.76 39.75 -30.95
C THR A 356 -67.59 38.95 -31.95
N VAL A 357 -67.83 37.65 -31.71
CA VAL A 357 -68.79 36.87 -32.52
C VAL A 357 -69.80 36.19 -31.60
N GLU A 358 -70.65 37.02 -31.00
CA GLU A 358 -72.02 36.67 -30.61
C GLU A 358 -72.87 37.95 -30.75
N ARG A 359 -73.52 38.07 -31.91
CA ARG A 359 -74.81 38.73 -32.12
C ARG A 359 -75.47 38.18 -33.36
#